data_AF-A0A7X6NHQ4-F1
#
_entry.id   AF-A0A7X6NHQ4-F1
#
_cell.length_a   1.000
_cell.length_b   1.000
_cell.length_c   1.000
_cell.angle_alpha   90.00
_cell.angle_beta   90.00
_cell.angle_gamma   90.00
#
_symmetry.space_group_name_H-M   'P 1'
#
loop_
_entity.id
_entity.type
_entity.pdbx_description
1 polymer ?
#
loop_
_entity_poly.entity_id
_entity_poly.type
_entity_poly.pdbx_seq_one_letter_code
_entity_poly.pdbx_strand_id
1 'polypeptide(L)'
;MIQNECEESDINKEVNTDEQPITEQPEQEETETPEQNNEAPEEAPKNTAPDLTEIFKNKQISGLIEIPKIKVNAAILEGTDDSALQYAVGHYPGFGEIGQAGNYVLLGHRNYVYGHFFRNIDKLEADDQIIITKGNNVYTYSVTESFVVKPEE
;
A
#
# COMPACT_ATOMS: atom_id res chain seq x y z
N MET A 1 4.90 20.56 -32.51
CA MET A 1 3.61 19.99 -32.90
C MET A 1 3.79 18.49 -33.11
N ILE A 2 3.29 17.68 -32.18
CA ILE A 2 2.93 16.27 -32.41
C ILE A 2 1.63 16.07 -31.64
N GLN A 3 0.67 15.36 -32.22
CA GLN A 3 -0.63 15.03 -31.63
C GLN A 3 -0.62 13.53 -31.28
N ASN A 4 -1.16 13.18 -30.12
CA ASN A 4 -1.41 11.80 -29.73
C ASN A 4 -2.84 11.70 -29.22
N GLU A 5 -3.72 11.15 -30.05
CA GLU A 5 -5.03 10.64 -29.65
C GLU A 5 -4.88 9.15 -29.30
N CYS A 6 -5.60 8.68 -28.30
CA CYS A 6 -5.74 7.26 -27.96
C CYS A 6 -7.22 7.00 -27.63
N GLU A 7 -7.85 6.10 -28.36
CA GLU A 7 -9.26 5.73 -28.17
C GLU A 7 -9.41 4.56 -27.18
N GLU A 8 -10.54 4.52 -26.48
CA GLU A 8 -10.91 3.47 -25.53
C GLU A 8 -11.58 2.27 -26.23
N SER A 9 -11.63 1.11 -25.58
CA SER A 9 -12.58 0.05 -25.94
C SER A 9 -12.93 -0.87 -24.76
N ASP A 10 -14.22 -1.00 -24.48
CA ASP A 10 -14.78 -1.83 -23.40
C ASP A 10 -14.86 -3.32 -23.79
N ILE A 11 -14.72 -4.22 -22.79
CA ILE A 11 -15.34 -5.55 -22.84
C ILE A 11 -15.89 -5.95 -21.46
N ASN A 12 -17.21 -5.85 -21.28
CA ASN A 12 -17.95 -6.55 -20.22
C ASN A 12 -18.50 -7.89 -20.75
N LYS A 13 -18.59 -8.92 -19.88
CA LYS A 13 -19.56 -10.04 -20.04
C LYS A 13 -19.75 -10.87 -18.77
N GLU A 14 -20.85 -11.60 -18.72
CA GLU A 14 -21.52 -12.01 -17.48
C GLU A 14 -21.48 -13.53 -17.19
N VAL A 15 -21.50 -13.85 -15.89
CA VAL A 15 -22.38 -14.83 -15.19
C VAL A 15 -22.82 -16.10 -15.94
N ASN A 16 -22.51 -17.27 -15.36
CA ASN A 16 -23.58 -18.21 -14.98
C ASN A 16 -23.21 -19.17 -13.82
N THR A 17 -24.23 -19.92 -13.38
CA THR A 17 -24.34 -20.62 -12.09
C THR A 17 -24.67 -22.10 -12.30
N ASP A 18 -24.40 -22.96 -11.31
CA ASP A 18 -25.14 -24.21 -11.09
C ASP A 18 -24.99 -24.68 -9.62
N GLU A 19 -25.94 -25.51 -9.12
CA GLU A 19 -26.17 -25.75 -7.68
C GLU A 19 -25.74 -27.14 -7.13
N GLN A 20 -26.05 -27.38 -5.84
CA GLN A 20 -25.72 -28.56 -5.01
C GLN A 20 -26.68 -29.77 -5.28
N PRO A 21 -26.69 -30.94 -4.54
CA PRO A 21 -27.01 -31.03 -3.10
C PRO A 21 -26.49 -32.25 -2.24
N ILE A 22 -26.55 -32.06 -0.90
CA ILE A 22 -26.88 -32.97 0.25
C ILE A 22 -26.23 -34.36 0.50
N THR A 23 -25.87 -34.62 1.77
CA THR A 23 -26.45 -35.69 2.63
C THR A 23 -26.10 -35.54 4.13
N GLU A 24 -27.00 -36.03 5.00
CA GLU A 24 -27.06 -35.80 6.48
C GLU A 24 -26.91 -37.15 7.27
N GLN A 25 -26.96 -37.29 8.61
CA GLN A 25 -27.18 -36.45 9.82
C GLN A 25 -26.28 -37.08 10.95
N PRO A 26 -26.60 -37.30 12.26
CA PRO A 26 -27.67 -36.85 13.17
C PRO A 26 -27.18 -36.20 14.50
N GLU A 27 -28.14 -35.68 15.28
CA GLU A 27 -28.06 -35.11 16.64
C GLU A 27 -27.69 -36.07 17.79
N GLN A 28 -27.36 -35.48 18.94
CA GLN A 28 -28.07 -35.77 20.21
C GLN A 28 -28.40 -34.48 21.00
N GLU A 29 -29.66 -34.34 21.44
CA GLU A 29 -30.16 -33.43 22.51
C GLU A 29 -29.82 -34.03 23.91
N GLU A 30 -30.14 -33.51 25.11
CA GLU A 30 -30.98 -32.44 25.70
C GLU A 30 -30.35 -32.18 27.14
N THR A 31 -30.55 -31.16 27.99
CA THR A 31 -31.42 -29.96 28.23
C THR A 31 -30.50 -28.76 28.64
N GLU A 32 -30.82 -27.62 29.29
CA GLU A 32 -31.99 -26.94 29.93
C GLU A 32 -32.00 -25.42 29.58
N THR A 33 -32.93 -24.63 30.14
CA THR A 33 -33.03 -23.14 30.07
C THR A 33 -33.71 -22.58 31.34
N PRO A 34 -33.82 -21.25 31.58
CA PRO A 34 -33.00 -20.11 31.12
C PRO A 34 -32.57 -19.17 32.28
N GLU A 35 -31.65 -18.23 32.03
CA GLU A 35 -31.60 -16.95 32.78
C GLU A 35 -31.41 -15.77 31.83
N GLN A 36 -32.31 -14.79 31.88
CA GLN A 36 -32.35 -13.68 30.93
C GLN A 36 -31.49 -12.50 31.39
N ASN A 37 -30.38 -12.24 30.69
CA ASN A 37 -29.75 -10.92 30.68
C ASN A 37 -29.77 -10.36 29.25
N ASN A 38 -30.34 -9.16 29.10
CA ASN A 38 -30.49 -8.49 27.81
C ASN A 38 -29.28 -7.56 27.58
N GLU A 39 -28.20 -8.09 27.00
CA GLU A 39 -27.16 -7.25 26.40
C GLU A 39 -27.15 -7.43 24.88
N ALA A 40 -26.85 -6.33 24.16
CA ALA A 40 -27.01 -6.28 22.71
C ALA A 40 -25.95 -7.14 21.99
N PRO A 41 -26.22 -7.62 20.76
CA PRO A 41 -25.26 -8.43 20.01
C PRO A 41 -23.90 -7.73 19.88
N GLU A 42 -22.85 -8.42 20.33
CA GLU A 42 -21.47 -8.00 20.19
C GLU A 42 -21.15 -7.80 18.70
N GLU A 43 -20.86 -6.57 18.29
CA GLU A 43 -20.66 -6.26 16.87
C GLU A 43 -19.40 -6.96 16.34
N ALA A 44 -19.58 -7.79 15.31
CA ALA A 44 -18.46 -8.37 14.56
C ALA A 44 -17.47 -7.28 14.13
N PRO A 45 -16.14 -7.56 14.15
CA PRO A 45 -15.11 -6.54 14.00
C PRO A 45 -15.26 -5.79 12.66
N LYS A 46 -15.70 -4.54 12.75
CA LYS A 46 -15.96 -3.68 11.59
C LYS A 46 -14.67 -3.43 10.83
N ASN A 47 -14.58 -4.02 9.64
CA ASN A 47 -13.47 -3.89 8.68
C ASN A 47 -13.43 -2.46 8.10
N THR A 48 -13.06 -1.52 8.96
CA THR A 48 -13.08 -0.08 8.70
C THR A 48 -11.76 0.33 8.06
N ALA A 49 -11.81 1.09 6.97
CA ALA A 49 -10.60 1.62 6.35
C ALA A 49 -9.83 2.50 7.37
N PRO A 50 -8.50 2.34 7.49
CA PRO A 50 -7.72 3.01 8.53
C PRO A 50 -7.70 4.53 8.32
N ASP A 51 -7.87 5.28 9.41
CA ASP A 51 -7.84 6.74 9.37
C ASP A 51 -6.41 7.27 9.21
N LEU A 52 -6.07 7.62 7.98
CA LEU A 52 -4.80 8.23 7.60
C LEU A 52 -4.53 9.55 8.35
N THR A 53 -5.57 10.23 8.84
CA THR A 53 -5.46 11.48 9.61
C THR A 53 -4.77 11.24 10.96
N GLU A 54 -5.14 10.16 11.67
CA GLU A 54 -4.47 9.77 12.92
C GLU A 54 -3.11 9.12 12.67
N ILE A 55 -2.92 8.37 11.57
CA ILE A 55 -1.64 7.74 11.22
C ILE A 55 -0.55 8.79 10.89
N PHE A 56 -0.90 9.85 10.15
CA PHE A 56 0.02 10.93 9.81
C PHE A 56 0.07 12.04 10.86
N LYS A 57 -0.69 11.91 11.97
CA LYS A 57 -0.70 12.85 13.09
C LYS A 57 0.68 12.94 13.74
N ASN A 58 1.25 14.15 13.75
CA ASN A 58 2.62 14.43 14.20
C ASN A 58 3.74 13.76 13.36
N LYS A 59 3.44 13.16 12.20
CA LYS A 59 4.46 12.73 11.22
C LYS A 59 4.83 13.90 10.32
N GLN A 60 6.11 14.06 10.01
CA GLN A 60 6.59 15.05 9.04
C GLN A 60 6.50 14.45 7.63
N ILE A 61 5.83 15.14 6.70
CA ILE A 61 5.85 14.79 5.27
C ILE A 61 7.10 15.42 4.64
N SER A 62 7.97 14.61 4.05
CA SER A 62 9.20 15.06 3.38
C SER A 62 8.97 15.38 1.90
N GLY A 63 8.00 14.71 1.26
CA GLY A 63 7.58 14.94 -0.13
C GLY A 63 6.49 13.97 -0.59
N LEU A 64 6.21 13.94 -1.89
CA LEU A 64 5.43 12.90 -2.58
C LEU A 64 6.35 12.17 -3.56
N ILE A 65 6.20 10.86 -3.73
CA ILE A 65 6.92 10.05 -4.72
C ILE A 65 5.96 9.46 -5.75
N GLU A 66 6.37 9.50 -7.02
CA GLU A 66 5.74 8.82 -8.14
C GLU A 66 6.76 7.97 -8.90
N ILE A 67 6.40 6.74 -9.26
CA ILE A 67 7.22 5.85 -10.10
C ILE A 67 6.32 5.24 -11.18
N PRO A 68 6.20 5.86 -12.36
CA PRO A 68 5.14 5.56 -13.33
C PRO A 68 5.09 4.09 -13.79
N LYS A 69 6.25 3.48 -14.09
CA LYS A 69 6.35 2.10 -14.61
C LYS A 69 5.75 1.05 -13.67
N ILE A 70 5.87 1.25 -12.36
CA ILE A 70 5.34 0.36 -11.33
C ILE A 70 4.08 0.91 -10.64
N LYS A 71 3.53 2.02 -11.14
CA LYS A 71 2.32 2.71 -10.67
C LYS A 71 2.32 3.07 -9.18
N VAL A 72 3.48 3.45 -8.65
CA VAL A 72 3.58 4.04 -7.30
C VAL A 72 3.18 5.50 -7.38
N ASN A 73 2.27 5.93 -6.51
CA ASN A 73 2.08 7.32 -6.10
C ASN A 73 1.82 7.30 -4.58
N ALA A 74 2.66 7.96 -3.79
CA ALA A 74 2.63 7.86 -2.33
C ALA A 74 3.21 9.11 -1.64
N ALA A 75 2.83 9.32 -0.37
CA ALA A 75 3.52 10.26 0.49
C ALA A 75 4.86 9.69 0.97
N ILE A 76 5.87 10.56 1.13
CA ILE A 76 7.11 10.27 1.83
C ILE A 76 7.05 10.91 3.22
N LEU A 77 7.22 10.11 4.26
CA LEU A 77 7.29 10.56 5.66
C LEU A 77 8.73 10.51 6.17
N GLU A 78 9.07 11.41 7.10
CA GLU A 78 10.34 11.33 7.82
C GLU A 78 10.30 10.21 8.87
N GLY A 79 11.29 9.32 8.87
CA GLY A 79 11.42 8.24 9.85
C GLY A 79 11.06 6.84 9.35
N THR A 80 11.30 5.87 10.23
CA THR A 80 11.24 4.42 9.96
C THR A 80 10.15 3.73 10.79
N ASP A 81 9.03 4.41 11.02
CA ASP A 81 7.95 3.96 11.90
C ASP A 81 7.04 2.94 11.19
N ASP A 82 7.09 1.68 11.64
CA ASP A 82 6.28 0.56 11.11
C ASP A 82 4.79 0.89 10.99
N SER A 83 4.21 1.69 11.91
CA SER A 83 2.78 2.04 11.86
C SER A 83 2.45 2.93 10.66
N ALA A 84 3.43 3.69 10.16
CA ALA A 84 3.27 4.62 9.05
C ALA A 84 3.81 4.05 7.72
N LEU A 85 4.85 3.21 7.76
CA LEU A 85 5.35 2.45 6.59
C LEU A 85 4.30 1.51 5.99
N GLN A 86 3.29 1.12 6.77
CA GLN A 86 2.11 0.40 6.29
C GLN A 86 1.23 1.20 5.31
N TYR A 87 1.40 2.52 5.22
CA TYR A 87 0.52 3.44 4.47
C TYR A 87 1.27 4.52 3.65
N ALA A 88 2.59 4.65 3.83
CA ALA A 88 3.44 5.61 3.15
C ALA A 88 4.84 5.04 2.88
N VAL A 89 5.65 5.76 2.10
CA VAL A 89 7.09 5.53 1.98
C VAL A 89 7.78 6.29 3.11
N GLY A 90 8.80 5.72 3.74
CA GLY A 90 9.61 6.39 4.76
C GLY A 90 10.92 6.91 4.19
N HIS A 91 11.45 7.99 4.78
CA HIS A 91 12.80 8.48 4.58
C HIS A 91 13.68 8.08 5.78
N TYR A 92 14.87 7.53 5.52
CA TYR A 92 15.79 7.11 6.57
C TYR A 92 16.46 8.35 7.23
N PRO A 93 16.25 8.61 8.54
CA PRO A 93 16.73 9.84 9.17
C PRO A 93 18.23 10.08 9.02
N GLY A 94 18.58 11.30 8.62
CA GLY A 94 19.97 11.75 8.46
C GLY A 94 20.63 11.43 7.11
N PHE A 95 19.95 10.73 6.20
CA PHE A 95 20.48 10.42 4.87
C PHE A 95 20.06 11.49 3.85
N GLY A 96 20.78 12.61 3.85
CA GLY A 96 20.65 13.65 2.83
C GLY A 96 19.30 14.37 2.82
N GLU A 97 19.00 15.00 1.69
CA GLU A 97 17.80 15.81 1.46
C GLU A 97 17.43 15.78 -0.03
N ILE A 98 16.14 15.95 -0.35
CA ILE A 98 15.65 15.89 -1.74
C ILE A 98 16.30 17.01 -2.57
N GLY A 99 16.95 16.62 -3.68
CA GLY A 99 17.68 17.53 -4.55
C GLY A 99 18.98 18.13 -3.99
N GLN A 100 19.48 17.64 -2.85
CA GLN A 100 20.78 18.03 -2.30
C GLN A 100 21.88 17.01 -2.66
N ALA A 101 23.14 17.40 -2.48
CA ALA A 101 24.28 16.49 -2.65
C ALA A 101 24.34 15.47 -1.50
N GLY A 102 24.40 14.18 -1.86
CA GLY A 102 24.36 13.05 -0.92
C GLY A 102 23.42 11.96 -1.42
N ASN A 103 23.12 10.99 -0.55
CA ASN A 103 22.17 9.91 -0.84
C ASN A 103 20.88 10.16 -0.05
N TYR A 104 19.74 10.23 -0.73
CA TYR A 104 18.41 10.31 -0.10
C TYR A 104 17.77 8.91 -0.06
N VAL A 105 17.60 8.34 1.13
CA VAL A 105 17.33 6.90 1.29
C VAL A 105 15.87 6.64 1.65
N LEU A 106 15.17 5.89 0.79
CA LEU A 106 13.74 5.58 0.92
C LEU A 106 13.47 4.13 1.34
N LEU A 107 12.43 3.95 2.16
CA LEU A 107 12.00 2.70 2.76
C LEU A 107 10.53 2.42 2.42
N GLY A 108 10.18 1.17 2.12
CA GLY A 108 8.80 0.79 1.85
C GLY A 108 8.64 -0.73 1.72
N HIS A 109 7.49 -1.25 2.13
CA HIS A 109 7.27 -2.70 2.14
C HIS A 109 6.99 -3.27 0.74
N ARG A 110 7.52 -4.48 0.50
CA ARG A 110 7.24 -5.28 -0.69
C ARG A 110 5.90 -6.02 -0.65
N ASN A 111 5.41 -6.38 0.53
CA ASN A 111 4.22 -7.21 0.66
C ASN A 111 3.46 -6.89 1.95
N TYR A 112 2.56 -5.90 1.87
CA TYR A 112 1.64 -5.54 2.95
C TYR A 112 0.24 -5.25 2.39
N VAL A 113 -0.78 -5.27 3.24
CA VAL A 113 -2.19 -5.14 2.81
C VAL A 113 -2.41 -3.81 2.08
N TYR A 114 -1.97 -2.70 2.68
CA TYR A 114 -2.18 -1.35 2.16
C TYR A 114 -0.90 -0.77 1.51
N GLY A 115 0.23 -0.78 2.21
CA GLY A 115 1.50 -0.16 1.77
C GLY A 115 2.39 -0.98 0.85
N HIS A 116 1.83 -1.66 -0.16
CA HIS A 116 2.59 -2.51 -1.10
C HIS A 116 3.30 -1.74 -2.24
N PHE A 117 3.71 -0.49 -1.99
CA PHE A 117 4.29 0.42 -2.99
C PHE A 117 5.49 -0.20 -3.72
N PHE A 118 6.45 -0.76 -2.97
CA PHE A 118 7.67 -1.33 -3.55
C PHE A 118 7.54 -2.81 -3.93
N ARG A 119 6.31 -3.37 -3.99
CA ARG A 119 6.04 -4.76 -4.39
C ARG A 119 6.64 -5.14 -5.74
N ASN A 120 6.63 -4.19 -6.68
CA ASN A 120 7.07 -4.37 -8.07
C ASN A 120 8.45 -3.75 -8.34
N ILE A 121 9.23 -3.35 -7.32
CA ILE A 121 10.46 -2.57 -7.53
C ILE A 121 11.57 -3.35 -8.27
N ASP A 122 11.46 -4.68 -8.35
CA ASP A 122 12.23 -5.58 -9.23
C ASP A 122 11.99 -5.37 -10.74
N LYS A 123 10.94 -4.64 -11.11
CA LYS A 123 10.60 -4.30 -12.52
C LYS A 123 11.16 -2.96 -12.95
N LEU A 124 12.01 -2.34 -12.11
CA LEU A 124 12.79 -1.18 -12.49
C LEU A 124 14.11 -1.61 -13.14
N GLU A 125 14.39 -0.98 -14.26
CA GLU A 125 15.53 -1.17 -15.15
C GLU A 125 16.29 0.17 -15.23
N ALA A 126 17.47 0.19 -15.85
CA ALA A 126 18.20 1.44 -16.06
C ALA A 126 17.39 2.45 -16.89
N ASP A 127 17.62 3.73 -16.65
CA ASP A 127 16.90 4.88 -17.24
C ASP A 127 15.41 5.01 -16.89
N ASP A 128 14.84 4.13 -16.04
CA ASP A 128 13.50 4.34 -15.47
C ASP A 128 13.45 5.55 -14.55
N GLN A 129 12.33 6.27 -14.57
CA GLN A 129 12.18 7.55 -13.87
C GLN A 129 11.47 7.40 -12.52
N ILE A 130 12.07 8.00 -11.48
CA ILE A 130 11.52 8.19 -10.13
C ILE A 130 11.35 9.69 -9.92
N ILE A 131 10.12 10.13 -9.68
CA ILE A 131 9.75 11.54 -9.57
C ILE A 131 9.42 11.85 -8.11
N ILE A 132 10.02 12.89 -7.54
CA ILE A 132 9.76 13.34 -6.17
C ILE A 132 9.36 14.81 -6.18
N THR A 133 8.21 15.13 -5.57
CA THR A 133 7.70 16.50 -5.44
C THR A 133 7.83 16.98 -4.00
N LYS A 134 8.53 18.11 -3.79
CA LYS A 134 8.72 18.74 -2.47
C LYS A 134 8.31 20.22 -2.55
N GLY A 135 7.13 20.52 -2.02
CA GLY A 135 6.49 21.83 -2.19
C GLY A 135 6.20 22.11 -3.68
N ASN A 136 6.67 23.25 -4.18
CA ASN A 136 6.52 23.65 -5.59
C ASN A 136 7.61 23.07 -6.52
N ASN A 137 8.57 22.30 -5.99
CA ASN A 137 9.69 21.76 -6.76
C ASN A 137 9.47 20.29 -7.11
N VAL A 138 9.83 19.91 -8.34
CA VAL A 138 9.82 18.53 -8.84
C VAL A 138 11.25 18.11 -9.13
N TYR A 139 11.64 16.94 -8.63
CA TYR A 139 12.97 16.36 -8.77
C TYR A 139 12.82 15.00 -9.45
N THR A 140 13.45 14.86 -10.61
CA THR A 140 13.42 13.61 -11.39
C THR A 140 14.77 12.92 -11.27
N TYR A 141 14.73 11.66 -10.84
CA TYR A 141 15.86 10.76 -10.72
C TYR A 141 15.72 9.63 -11.75
N SER A 142 16.83 9.18 -12.32
CA SER A 142 16.86 7.99 -13.19
C SER A 142 17.50 6.82 -12.43
N VAL A 143 16.94 5.62 -12.57
CA VAL A 143 17.54 4.38 -12.07
C VAL A 143 18.82 4.08 -12.84
N THR A 144 19.92 3.78 -12.14
CA THR A 144 21.21 3.43 -12.75
C THR A 144 21.56 1.96 -12.58
N GLU A 145 21.36 1.42 -11.37
CA GLU A 145 21.74 0.07 -10.97
C GLU A 145 20.71 -0.50 -9.99
N SER A 146 20.61 -1.83 -9.91
CA SER A 146 19.83 -2.53 -8.89
C SER A 146 20.53 -3.82 -8.47
N PHE A 147 20.45 -4.17 -7.19
CA PHE A 147 21.14 -5.31 -6.60
C PHE A 147 20.38 -5.83 -5.37
N VAL A 148 20.68 -7.06 -4.95
CA VAL A 148 20.10 -7.72 -3.78
C VAL A 148 21.20 -7.91 -2.74
N VAL A 149 21.08 -7.24 -1.60
CA VAL A 149 21.97 -7.34 -0.43
C VAL A 149 21.45 -8.36 0.59
N LYS A 150 22.32 -8.80 1.51
CA LYS A 150 21.88 -9.40 2.78
C LYS A 150 21.45 -8.32 3.80
N PRO A 151 20.68 -8.66 4.85
CA PRO A 151 20.33 -7.71 5.92
C PRO A 151 21.52 -7.12 6.69
N GLU A 152 22.68 -7.78 6.66
CA GLU A 152 23.92 -7.37 7.33
C GLU A 152 24.95 -6.64 6.44
N GLU A 153 24.57 -6.23 5.22
CA GLU A 153 25.41 -5.58 4.20
C GLU A 153 24.99 -4.13 3.90
#